data_AF-A0A0N5B3G9-F1
#
_entry.id   AF-A0A0N5B3G9-F1
#
_cell.length_a   1.000
_cell.length_b   1.000
_cell.length_c   1.000
_cell.angle_alpha   90.00
_cell.angle_beta   90.00
_cell.angle_gamma   90.00
#
_symmetry.space_group_name_H-M   'P 1'
#
loop_
_entity.id
_entity.type
_entity.pdbx_description
1 polymer ?
#
loop_
_entity_poly.entity_id
_entity_poly.type
_entity_poly.pdbx_seq_one_letter_code
_entity_poly.pdbx_strand_id
1 'polypeptide(L)'
;MKVLNNIYVLQIYILLWSNIRGKSRFYLKCPLYKECKYSLSRRDVKVADVLLFKDLKSDQNHIPKYRDPKQLYVYVNFEPKLIIDKKIKEGYTWNHKNFFNMTYTYSSRSDIQKTYYGEWTKGPIDKCFTKYYKNISVVPSINDIKKKKKYIVWTVSDCKTASKREEDIAMLKKFIPVNQFGACNHRVFKYGIFSKQFQNLYERHYFYVALENSDCEDYISEKYFSRVHFNSVPIVGYRKRYEKIAPKNSFIAMDDFKSPKDLAEYLYFLINNKEEYLKYFNYRKEGWKIYDIDNAMNNVCSLCKKLVEMKKSGQLQKFQRTYYDAREDFLSWTQCKENGRIWKE
;
A
#
# COMPACT_ATOMS: atom_id res chain seq x y z
N MET A 1 -6.90 21.60 49.50
CA MET A 1 -6.23 21.99 48.25
C MET A 1 -6.54 20.97 47.16
N LYS A 2 -7.38 21.32 46.18
CA LYS A 2 -7.62 20.52 44.99
C LYS A 2 -6.35 20.58 44.12
N VAL A 3 -5.63 19.47 44.02
CA VAL A 3 -4.60 19.31 42.98
C VAL A 3 -5.35 19.21 41.65
N LEU A 4 -5.46 20.34 40.95
CA LEU A 4 -5.86 20.37 39.55
C LEU A 4 -4.76 19.65 38.78
N ASN A 5 -4.98 18.36 38.49
CA ASN A 5 -4.22 17.66 37.46
C ASN A 5 -4.47 18.40 36.15
N ASN A 6 -3.54 19.28 35.79
CA ASN A 6 -3.44 19.90 34.47
C ASN A 6 -3.16 18.77 33.47
N ILE A 7 -4.22 18.11 33.00
CA ILE A 7 -4.15 17.25 31.83
C ILE A 7 -3.89 18.20 30.67
N TYR A 8 -2.62 18.47 30.38
CA TYR A 8 -2.23 19.08 29.11
C TYR A 8 -2.89 18.25 28.03
N VAL A 9 -3.86 18.85 27.35
CA VAL A 9 -4.58 18.20 26.27
C VAL A 9 -3.52 17.76 25.26
N LEU A 10 -3.38 16.46 25.08
CA LEU A 10 -2.42 15.79 24.19
C LEU A 10 -2.71 16.06 22.70
N GLN A 11 -3.23 17.23 22.34
CA GLN A 11 -3.58 17.59 20.98
C GLN A 11 -2.33 17.83 20.14
N ILE A 12 -2.31 17.29 18.92
CA ILE A 12 -1.25 17.48 17.93
C ILE A 12 -1.92 18.07 16.69
N TYR A 13 -1.53 19.26 16.28
CA TYR A 13 -2.10 19.92 15.12
C TYR A 13 -1.27 19.65 13.87
N ILE A 14 -1.90 19.00 12.88
CA ILE A 14 -1.25 18.52 11.66
C ILE A 14 -1.79 19.31 10.46
N LEU A 15 -0.92 20.06 9.80
CA LEU A 15 -1.21 20.72 8.54
C LEU A 15 -0.77 19.84 7.37
N LEU A 16 -1.70 19.48 6.50
CA LEU A 16 -1.36 18.86 5.22
C LEU A 16 -1.10 19.98 4.22
N TRP A 17 0.18 20.21 3.86
CA TRP A 17 0.59 21.31 2.99
C TRP A 17 -0.07 21.23 1.60
N SER A 18 -0.17 20.00 1.09
CA SER A 18 -0.87 19.68 -0.13
C SER A 18 -1.79 18.48 0.10
N ASN A 19 -2.80 18.34 -0.75
CA ASN A 19 -3.72 17.23 -0.66
C ASN A 19 -3.02 15.90 -0.98
N ILE A 20 -2.87 15.06 0.04
CA ILE A 20 -2.14 13.79 -0.04
C ILE A 20 -2.79 12.81 -1.05
N ARG A 21 -4.09 12.92 -1.38
CA ARG A 21 -4.76 12.08 -2.41
C ARG A 21 -5.56 12.82 -3.49
N GLY A 22 -5.57 14.15 -3.49
CA GLY A 22 -6.16 14.97 -4.57
C GLY A 22 -7.69 15.13 -4.61
N LYS A 23 -8.47 14.55 -3.68
CA LYS A 23 -9.93 14.79 -3.56
C LYS A 23 -10.28 15.72 -2.40
N SER A 24 -11.24 16.63 -2.62
CA SER A 24 -11.40 17.91 -1.91
C SER A 24 -11.92 17.87 -0.46
N ARG A 25 -12.35 16.74 0.12
CA ARG A 25 -12.72 16.69 1.55
C ARG A 25 -12.41 15.32 2.15
N PHE A 26 -11.24 15.18 2.77
CA PHE A 26 -10.98 14.06 3.66
C PHE A 26 -11.45 14.44 5.07
N TYR A 27 -12.52 13.80 5.53
CA TYR A 27 -12.74 13.69 6.97
C TYR A 27 -11.84 12.58 7.48
N LEU A 28 -10.62 12.95 7.88
CA LEU A 28 -9.69 12.02 8.50
C LEU A 28 -10.31 11.51 9.79
N LYS A 29 -10.71 10.23 9.80
CA LYS A 29 -11.33 9.58 10.95
C LYS A 29 -10.35 8.55 11.49
N CYS A 30 -9.70 8.90 12.60
CA CYS A 30 -8.82 8.01 13.37
C CYS A 30 -9.46 7.70 14.73
N PRO A 31 -10.44 6.79 14.80
CA PRO A 31 -11.26 6.68 16.00
C PRO A 31 -10.54 6.14 17.25
N LEU A 32 -9.28 5.69 17.17
CA LEU A 32 -8.40 5.46 18.35
C LEU A 32 -7.40 6.57 18.62
N TYR A 33 -7.19 7.47 17.67
CA TYR A 33 -6.18 8.52 17.76
C TYR A 33 -6.86 9.87 17.56
N LYS A 34 -7.59 10.29 18.60
CA LYS A 34 -8.40 11.52 18.62
C LYS A 34 -7.56 12.76 18.98
N GLU A 35 -6.32 12.53 19.37
CA GLU A 35 -5.33 13.52 19.73
C GLU A 35 -4.90 14.37 18.53
N CYS A 36 -4.95 13.85 17.30
CA CYS A 36 -4.57 14.63 16.12
C CYS A 36 -5.75 15.43 15.55
N LYS A 37 -5.52 16.74 15.39
CA LYS A 37 -6.37 17.63 14.61
C LYS A 37 -5.72 17.86 13.25
N TYR A 38 -6.52 17.93 12.20
CA TYR A 38 -6.02 18.04 10.82
C TYR A 38 -6.54 19.30 10.15
N SER A 39 -5.67 19.98 9.40
CA SER A 39 -6.04 21.12 8.58
C SER A 39 -5.50 21.01 7.16
N LEU A 40 -6.28 21.54 6.22
CA LEU A 40 -5.89 21.79 4.83
C LEU A 40 -5.67 23.29 4.55
N SER A 41 -5.85 24.15 5.56
CA SER A 41 -5.75 25.60 5.43
C SER A 41 -4.32 26.05 5.67
N ARG A 42 -3.68 26.64 4.65
CA ARG A 42 -2.34 27.24 4.78
C ARG A 42 -2.25 28.35 5.84
N ARG A 43 -3.38 28.91 6.28
CA ARG A 43 -3.43 29.89 7.38
C ARG A 43 -2.99 29.30 8.72
N ASP A 44 -3.11 27.98 8.87
CA ASP A 44 -2.75 27.27 10.10
C ASP A 44 -1.26 26.96 10.20
N VAL A 45 -0.45 27.38 9.22
CA VAL A 45 1.00 27.14 9.19
C VAL A 45 1.70 27.62 10.47
N LYS A 46 1.25 28.71 11.09
CA LYS A 46 1.89 29.25 12.31
C LYS A 46 1.52 28.53 13.60
N VAL A 47 0.45 27.74 13.58
CA VAL A 47 -0.11 27.09 14.77
C VAL A 47 -0.03 25.57 14.71
N ALA A 48 0.32 25.00 13.55
CA ALA A 48 0.53 23.57 13.39
C ALA A 48 1.77 23.10 14.16
N ASP A 49 1.71 21.89 14.73
CA ASP A 49 2.87 21.21 15.32
C ASP A 49 3.65 20.44 14.22
N VAL A 50 2.93 19.91 13.23
CA VAL A 50 3.48 19.02 12.18
C VAL A 50 2.97 19.44 10.82
N LEU A 51 3.87 19.49 9.83
CA LEU A 51 3.57 19.84 8.44
C LEU A 51 3.91 18.67 7.53
N LEU A 52 2.96 18.24 6.70
CA LEU A 52 3.14 17.15 5.74
C LEU A 52 3.31 17.69 4.34
N PHE A 53 4.39 17.32 3.67
CA PHE A 53 4.69 17.73 2.31
C PHE A 53 4.69 16.53 1.38
N LYS A 54 3.65 16.40 0.55
CA LYS A 54 3.60 15.35 -0.45
C LYS A 54 4.45 15.72 -1.66
N ASP A 55 5.39 14.84 -1.97
CA ASP A 55 6.17 14.91 -3.21
C ASP A 55 5.26 14.94 -4.45
N LEU A 56 5.74 15.53 -5.55
CA LEU A 56 5.05 15.71 -6.83
C LEU A 56 3.85 16.67 -6.77
N LYS A 57 3.53 17.22 -5.60
CA LYS A 57 2.37 18.10 -5.38
C LYS A 57 2.67 19.34 -4.56
N SER A 58 3.49 19.23 -3.51
CA SER A 58 3.70 20.34 -2.58
C SER A 58 4.40 21.56 -3.19
N ASP A 59 5.30 21.37 -4.15
CA ASP A 59 6.02 22.50 -4.77
C ASP A 59 5.11 23.41 -5.59
N GLN A 60 4.06 22.84 -6.19
CA GLN A 60 3.02 23.61 -6.87
C GLN A 60 2.25 24.54 -5.90
N ASN A 61 2.39 24.34 -4.58
CA ASN A 61 1.71 25.10 -3.54
C ASN A 61 2.62 26.11 -2.83
N HIS A 62 3.83 26.38 -3.34
CA HIS A 62 4.85 27.28 -2.77
C HIS A 62 5.21 26.95 -1.31
N ILE A 63 6.07 25.95 -1.07
CA ILE A 63 6.46 25.57 0.30
C ILE A 63 7.28 26.67 1.02
N PRO A 64 7.33 26.70 2.37
CA PRO A 64 8.14 27.67 3.10
C PRO A 64 9.63 27.53 2.79
N LYS A 65 10.36 28.64 2.67
CA LYS A 65 11.80 28.65 2.42
C LYS A 65 12.63 28.17 3.62
N TYR A 66 12.16 28.46 4.83
CA TYR A 66 12.82 28.10 6.08
C TYR A 66 11.84 27.37 7.00
N ARG A 67 12.40 26.50 7.84
CA ARG A 67 11.64 25.81 8.88
C ARG A 67 11.46 26.68 10.11
N ASP A 68 10.32 26.52 10.76
CA ASP A 68 10.19 26.86 12.18
C ASP A 68 10.79 25.71 13.02
N PRO A 69 11.80 25.95 13.87
CA PRO A 69 12.42 24.92 14.69
C PRO A 69 11.49 24.30 15.73
N LYS A 70 10.32 24.89 16.00
CA LYS A 70 9.30 24.34 16.91
C LYS A 70 8.36 23.34 16.22
N GLN A 71 8.44 23.23 14.89
CA GLN A 71 7.55 22.38 14.10
C GLN A 71 8.31 21.21 13.48
N LEU A 72 7.56 20.15 13.16
CA LEU A 72 8.08 18.96 12.52
C LEU A 72 7.68 18.90 11.04
N TYR A 73 8.68 18.83 10.15
CA TYR A 73 8.47 18.81 8.71
C TYR A 73 8.60 17.38 8.19
N VAL A 74 7.54 16.83 7.59
CA VAL A 74 7.48 15.42 7.17
C VAL A 74 7.42 15.34 5.65
N TYR A 75 8.41 14.64 5.07
CA TYR A 75 8.40 14.25 3.68
C TYR A 75 7.41 13.10 3.46
N VAL A 76 6.50 13.24 2.50
CA VAL A 76 5.50 12.23 2.17
C VAL A 76 5.65 11.81 0.72
N ASN A 77 5.88 10.53 0.46
CA ASN A 77 5.81 9.99 -0.89
C ASN A 77 5.28 8.56 -0.90
N PHE A 78 4.37 8.27 -1.83
CA PHE A 78 3.82 6.94 -2.01
C PHE A 78 4.06 6.41 -3.43
N GLU A 79 4.63 7.19 -4.33
CA GLU A 79 4.88 6.78 -5.71
C GLU A 79 6.26 6.11 -5.85
N PRO A 80 6.41 5.09 -6.70
CA PRO A 80 7.70 4.45 -6.93
C PRO A 80 8.62 5.35 -7.77
N LYS A 81 9.94 5.07 -7.75
CA LYS A 81 10.98 5.87 -8.42
C LYS A 81 10.62 6.24 -9.87
N LEU A 82 10.10 5.30 -10.63
CA LEU A 82 9.81 5.51 -12.05
C LEU A 82 8.72 6.56 -12.32
N ILE A 83 7.76 6.71 -11.40
CA ILE A 83 6.77 7.79 -11.48
C ILE A 83 7.42 9.15 -11.17
N ILE A 84 8.35 9.18 -10.21
CA ILE A 84 9.13 10.37 -9.88
C ILE A 84 10.01 10.77 -11.08
N ASP A 85 10.77 9.83 -11.64
CA ASP A 85 11.64 10.06 -12.79
C ASP A 85 10.85 10.59 -14.01
N LYS A 86 9.65 10.03 -14.25
CA LYS A 86 8.76 10.53 -15.30
C LYS A 86 8.38 11.99 -15.06
N LYS A 87 8.03 12.35 -13.83
CA LYS A 87 7.68 13.74 -13.48
C LYS A 87 8.87 14.68 -13.60
N ILE A 88 10.06 14.25 -13.22
CA ILE A 88 11.30 15.02 -13.39
C ILE A 88 11.54 15.30 -14.88
N LYS A 89 11.38 14.30 -15.75
CA LYS A 89 11.47 14.48 -17.21
C LYS A 89 10.42 15.45 -17.77
N GLU A 90 9.25 15.53 -17.14
CA GLU A 90 8.19 16.50 -17.45
C GLU A 90 8.48 17.91 -16.85
N GLY A 91 9.66 18.14 -16.26
CA GLY A 91 10.08 19.44 -15.73
C GLY A 91 9.81 19.64 -14.23
N TYR A 92 9.39 18.59 -13.51
CA TYR A 92 9.19 18.70 -12.06
C TYR A 92 10.53 18.82 -11.31
N THR A 93 10.73 19.95 -10.63
CA THR A 93 11.90 20.20 -9.79
C THR A 93 11.56 19.97 -8.32
N TRP A 94 12.46 19.31 -7.59
CA TRP A 94 12.39 19.15 -6.14
C TRP A 94 13.79 19.31 -5.58
N ASN A 95 13.99 20.30 -4.71
CA ASN A 95 15.31 20.61 -4.19
C ASN A 95 15.18 21.12 -2.74
N HIS A 96 14.76 20.23 -1.85
CA HIS A 96 14.49 20.53 -0.44
C HIS A 96 15.51 19.88 0.48
N LYS A 97 16.76 20.26 0.28
CA LYS A 97 17.86 19.79 1.11
C LYS A 97 17.77 20.36 2.52
N ASN A 98 18.09 19.53 3.52
CA ASN A 98 18.07 19.91 4.94
C ASN A 98 16.71 20.45 5.44
N PHE A 99 15.61 20.06 4.77
CA PHE A 99 14.28 20.59 5.03
C PHE A 99 13.36 19.65 5.82
N PHE A 100 13.55 18.33 5.75
CA PHE A 100 12.64 17.39 6.39
C PHE A 100 13.24 16.76 7.64
N ASN A 101 12.39 16.60 8.66
CA ASN A 101 12.73 15.90 9.89
C ASN A 101 12.39 14.40 9.81
N MET A 102 11.25 14.07 9.22
CA MET A 102 10.72 12.71 9.14
C MET A 102 10.31 12.33 7.72
N THR A 103 10.30 11.03 7.46
CA THR A 103 9.77 10.42 6.23
C THR A 103 8.51 9.62 6.53
N TYR A 104 7.49 9.78 5.68
CA TYR A 104 6.25 9.00 5.69
C TYR A 104 6.00 8.42 4.29
N THR A 105 6.45 7.19 4.07
CA THR A 105 6.44 6.54 2.74
C THR A 105 6.00 5.09 2.83
N TYR A 106 5.94 4.36 1.72
CA TYR A 106 5.66 2.92 1.76
C TYR A 106 6.84 2.06 2.25
N SER A 107 8.06 2.61 2.29
CA SER A 107 9.24 1.86 2.73
C SER A 107 9.18 1.54 4.22
N SER A 108 9.55 0.31 4.56
CA SER A 108 9.73 -0.15 5.94
C SER A 108 10.87 0.59 6.68
N ARG A 109 11.76 1.26 5.94
CA ARG A 109 12.86 2.07 6.50
C ARG A 109 12.46 3.50 6.84
N SER A 110 11.26 3.93 6.47
CA SER A 110 10.75 5.25 6.83
C SER A 110 10.39 5.33 8.31
N ASP A 111 10.52 6.53 8.89
CA ASP A 111 10.07 6.78 10.28
C ASP A 111 8.61 6.38 10.53
N ILE A 112 7.80 6.51 9.50
CA ILE A 112 6.41 6.08 9.46
C ILE A 112 6.21 5.34 8.15
N GLN A 113 5.88 4.06 8.23
CA GLN A 113 5.50 3.27 7.07
C GLN A 113 3.99 3.43 6.78
N LYS A 114 3.67 3.71 5.52
CA LYS A 114 2.32 3.71 4.96
C LYS A 114 2.12 2.43 4.16
N THR A 115 1.34 1.49 4.70
CA THR A 115 0.94 0.31 3.94
C THR A 115 -0.29 0.62 3.06
N TYR A 116 -0.38 -0.06 1.92
CA TYR A 116 -1.52 0.00 1.02
C TYR A 116 -2.56 -1.03 1.44
N TYR A 117 -3.73 -0.60 1.92
CA TYR A 117 -4.85 -1.50 2.28
C TYR A 117 -4.57 -2.49 3.42
N GLY A 118 -3.41 -2.34 4.07
CA GLY A 118 -3.03 -3.00 5.31
C GLY A 118 -1.73 -3.79 5.21
N GLU A 119 -1.38 -4.48 6.29
CA GLU A 119 -0.26 -5.41 6.38
C GLU A 119 -0.71 -6.73 7.01
N TRP A 120 0.03 -7.80 6.72
CA TRP A 120 -0.19 -9.09 7.36
C TRP A 120 0.36 -9.09 8.78
N THR A 121 -0.40 -9.65 9.70
CA THR A 121 0.02 -9.78 11.10
C THR A 121 -0.57 -11.02 11.74
N LYS A 122 0.09 -11.50 12.79
CA LYS A 122 -0.27 -12.66 13.58
C LYS A 122 -0.15 -12.32 15.07
N GLY A 123 -0.99 -12.94 15.89
CA GLY A 123 -0.97 -12.76 17.34
C GLY A 123 -2.29 -12.21 17.90
N PRO A 124 -2.31 -11.94 19.21
CA PRO A 124 -3.48 -11.40 19.89
C PRO A 124 -3.83 -10.01 19.34
N ILE A 125 -5.13 -9.70 19.31
CA ILE A 125 -5.61 -8.36 18.95
C ILE A 125 -6.14 -7.71 20.22
N ASP A 126 -5.59 -6.55 20.57
CA ASP A 126 -6.17 -5.70 21.59
C ASP A 126 -7.59 -5.28 21.20
N LYS A 127 -8.54 -5.43 22.12
CA LYS A 127 -9.98 -5.17 21.88
C LYS A 127 -10.26 -3.80 21.27
N CYS A 128 -9.46 -2.79 21.63
CA CYS A 128 -9.59 -1.43 21.09
C CYS A 128 -9.25 -1.35 19.59
N PHE A 129 -8.37 -2.23 19.09
CA PHE A 129 -7.86 -2.21 17.73
C PHE A 129 -8.65 -3.07 16.75
N THR A 130 -9.58 -3.92 17.21
CA THR A 130 -10.33 -4.88 16.38
C THR A 130 -10.93 -4.27 15.11
N LYS A 131 -11.38 -3.00 15.15
CA LYS A 131 -11.94 -2.28 14.00
C LYS A 131 -10.96 -2.03 12.84
N TYR A 132 -9.65 -2.08 13.09
CA TYR A 132 -8.61 -1.93 12.07
C TYR A 132 -8.19 -3.27 11.47
N TYR A 133 -8.66 -4.39 12.03
CA TYR A 133 -8.34 -5.72 11.52
C TYR A 133 -9.46 -6.23 10.64
N LYS A 134 -9.10 -6.71 9.45
CA LYS A 134 -10.01 -7.49 8.61
C LYS A 134 -9.82 -8.96 8.96
N ASN A 135 -10.89 -9.60 9.42
CA ASN A 135 -10.87 -11.03 9.64
C ASN A 135 -10.90 -11.77 8.29
N ILE A 136 -10.01 -12.73 8.13
CA ILE A 136 -9.91 -13.57 6.94
C ILE A 136 -9.87 -15.06 7.30
N SER A 137 -10.36 -15.44 8.49
CA SER A 137 -10.23 -16.79 9.03
C SER A 137 -10.99 -17.88 8.26
N VAL A 138 -11.82 -17.52 7.28
CA VAL A 138 -12.64 -18.46 6.54
C VAL A 138 -11.84 -19.08 5.39
N VAL A 139 -11.60 -20.38 5.50
CA VAL A 139 -11.05 -21.19 4.40
C VAL A 139 -12.21 -21.66 3.52
N PRO A 140 -12.13 -21.51 2.19
CA PRO A 140 -13.15 -22.02 1.28
C PRO A 140 -13.25 -23.55 1.38
N SER A 141 -14.46 -24.09 1.25
CA SER A 141 -14.66 -25.53 1.16
C SER A 141 -14.35 -26.05 -0.26
N ILE A 142 -14.16 -27.37 -0.41
CA ILE A 142 -14.02 -27.98 -1.73
C ILE A 142 -15.22 -27.68 -2.65
N ASN A 143 -16.42 -27.54 -2.08
CA ASN A 143 -17.63 -27.19 -2.82
C ASN A 143 -17.60 -25.75 -3.31
N ASP A 144 -17.00 -24.82 -2.56
CA ASP A 144 -16.80 -23.44 -3.02
C ASP A 144 -15.81 -23.38 -4.18
N ILE A 145 -14.76 -24.20 -4.14
CA ILE A 145 -13.81 -24.31 -5.24
C ILE A 145 -14.46 -24.91 -6.48
N LYS A 146 -15.33 -25.93 -6.34
CA LYS A 146 -16.09 -26.53 -7.45
C LYS A 146 -17.01 -25.54 -8.18
N LYS A 147 -17.43 -24.45 -7.52
CA LYS A 147 -18.24 -23.39 -8.13
C LYS A 147 -17.42 -22.45 -9.03
N LYS A 148 -16.09 -22.44 -8.91
CA LYS A 148 -15.21 -21.63 -9.79
C LYS A 148 -15.26 -22.17 -11.21
N LYS A 149 -15.33 -21.25 -12.19
CA LYS A 149 -15.48 -21.59 -13.61
C LYS A 149 -14.46 -20.89 -14.51
N LYS A 150 -13.63 -20.00 -13.95
CA LYS A 150 -12.72 -19.14 -14.72
C LYS A 150 -11.30 -19.24 -14.16
N TYR A 151 -10.31 -19.16 -15.04
CA TYR A 151 -8.89 -19.37 -14.72
C TYR A 151 -8.31 -18.18 -13.96
N ILE A 152 -7.98 -17.11 -14.67
CA ILE A 152 -7.28 -15.93 -14.14
C ILE A 152 -8.11 -14.67 -14.40
N VAL A 153 -8.25 -13.78 -13.42
CA VAL A 153 -8.74 -12.42 -13.62
C VAL A 153 -7.62 -11.40 -13.50
N TRP A 154 -7.61 -10.39 -14.37
CA TRP A 154 -6.69 -9.27 -14.27
C TRP A 154 -7.42 -7.94 -14.43
N THR A 155 -7.48 -7.14 -13.36
CA THR A 155 -8.08 -5.80 -13.40
C THR A 155 -6.99 -4.74 -13.47
N VAL A 156 -6.90 -4.02 -14.59
CA VAL A 156 -5.77 -3.12 -14.88
C VAL A 156 -6.21 -1.90 -15.70
N SER A 157 -5.72 -0.73 -15.29
CA SER A 157 -5.99 0.54 -16.01
C SER A 157 -4.72 1.32 -16.38
N ASP A 158 -3.55 0.84 -15.97
CA ASP A 158 -2.26 1.41 -16.35
C ASP A 158 -1.54 0.40 -17.24
N CYS A 159 -1.41 0.75 -18.51
CA CYS A 159 -1.16 -0.16 -19.63
C CYS A 159 0.25 -0.06 -20.22
N LYS A 160 1.06 0.86 -19.68
CA LYS A 160 2.46 1.04 -20.06
C LYS A 160 3.23 1.24 -18.77
N THR A 161 3.70 0.15 -18.19
CA THR A 161 4.31 0.18 -16.86
C THR A 161 5.80 -0.09 -16.93
N ALA A 162 6.52 0.39 -15.93
CA ALA A 162 7.96 0.18 -15.86
C ALA A 162 8.31 -1.29 -15.58
N SER A 163 7.45 -2.00 -14.84
CA SER A 163 7.57 -3.44 -14.63
C SER A 163 7.33 -4.30 -15.88
N LYS A 164 6.87 -3.72 -17.00
CA LYS A 164 6.52 -4.47 -18.22
C LYS A 164 5.51 -5.61 -17.99
N ARG A 165 4.69 -5.52 -16.94
CA ARG A 165 3.72 -6.56 -16.56
C ARG A 165 2.74 -6.90 -17.68
N GLU A 166 2.46 -5.93 -18.56
CA GLU A 166 1.62 -6.12 -19.74
C GLU A 166 2.21 -7.11 -20.74
N GLU A 167 3.54 -7.11 -20.89
CA GLU A 167 4.26 -8.02 -21.77
C GLU A 167 4.32 -9.43 -21.13
N ASP A 168 4.60 -9.53 -19.83
CA ASP A 168 4.59 -10.81 -19.12
C ASP A 168 3.22 -11.50 -19.16
N ILE A 169 2.14 -10.74 -18.92
CA ILE A 169 0.78 -11.29 -19.03
C ILE A 169 0.40 -11.60 -20.48
N ALA A 170 0.89 -10.85 -21.47
CA ALA A 170 0.70 -11.19 -22.88
C ALA A 170 1.36 -12.53 -23.25
N MET A 171 2.54 -12.82 -22.71
CA MET A 171 3.19 -14.13 -22.87
C MET A 171 2.41 -15.25 -22.18
N LEU A 172 1.96 -15.05 -20.94
CA LEU A 172 1.17 -16.04 -20.19
C LEU A 172 -0.17 -16.38 -20.87
N LYS A 173 -0.82 -15.39 -21.48
CA LYS A 173 -2.10 -15.56 -22.21
C LYS A 173 -2.02 -16.59 -23.36
N LYS A 174 -0.83 -16.88 -23.88
CA LYS A 174 -0.63 -17.90 -24.92
C LYS A 174 -0.90 -19.32 -24.40
N PHE A 175 -0.80 -19.54 -23.08
CA PHE A 175 -0.86 -20.86 -22.45
C PHE A 175 -2.06 -21.04 -21.52
N ILE A 176 -2.64 -19.97 -20.97
CA ILE A 176 -3.80 -20.04 -20.07
C ILE A 176 -4.72 -18.81 -20.23
N PRO A 177 -6.06 -18.96 -20.24
CA PRO A 177 -6.96 -17.82 -20.39
C PRO A 177 -6.87 -16.79 -19.26
N VAL A 178 -6.62 -15.52 -19.61
CA VAL A 178 -6.65 -14.38 -18.68
C VAL A 178 -7.81 -13.45 -19.00
N ASN A 179 -8.78 -13.38 -18.09
CA ASN A 179 -9.94 -12.50 -18.20
C ASN A 179 -9.58 -11.08 -17.74
N GLN A 180 -9.22 -10.22 -18.69
CA GLN A 180 -8.79 -8.86 -18.42
C GLN A 180 -9.98 -7.87 -18.35
N PHE A 181 -9.91 -6.92 -17.43
CA PHE A 181 -10.84 -5.80 -17.28
C PHE A 181 -10.11 -4.50 -16.95
N GLY A 182 -10.74 -3.37 -17.27
CA GLY A 182 -10.23 -2.03 -17.01
C GLY A 182 -9.89 -1.25 -18.28
N ALA A 183 -9.17 -0.13 -18.12
CA ALA A 183 -8.94 0.81 -19.23
C ALA A 183 -8.11 0.18 -20.37
N CYS A 184 -7.23 -0.77 -20.05
CA CYS A 184 -6.34 -1.39 -21.04
C CYS A 184 -7.03 -2.28 -22.07
N ASN A 185 -8.31 -2.59 -21.89
CA ASN A 185 -9.11 -3.30 -22.89
C ASN A 185 -10.56 -2.79 -22.97
N HIS A 186 -10.81 -1.54 -22.53
CA HIS A 186 -12.11 -0.87 -22.56
C HIS A 186 -13.24 -1.57 -21.78
N ARG A 187 -12.96 -2.61 -20.98
CA ARG A 187 -13.94 -3.30 -20.13
C ARG A 187 -13.95 -2.70 -18.73
N VAL A 188 -14.25 -1.41 -18.64
CA VAL A 188 -14.23 -0.64 -17.38
C VAL A 188 -15.43 -1.00 -16.51
N PHE A 189 -15.21 -1.16 -15.20
CA PHE A 189 -16.28 -1.46 -14.25
C PHE A 189 -17.18 -0.24 -14.03
N LYS A 190 -18.50 -0.47 -14.01
CA LYS A 190 -19.51 0.52 -13.60
C LYS A 190 -19.74 0.54 -12.07
N TYR A 191 -18.93 -0.19 -11.31
CA TYR A 191 -19.04 -0.35 -9.87
C TYR A 191 -17.66 -0.23 -9.21
N GLY A 192 -17.65 0.17 -7.93
CA GLY A 192 -16.41 0.33 -7.17
C GLY A 192 -15.75 -1.00 -6.77
N ILE A 193 -14.47 -0.94 -6.45
CA ILE A 193 -13.66 -2.12 -6.04
C ILE A 193 -14.14 -2.78 -4.74
N PHE A 194 -14.97 -2.11 -3.94
CA PHE A 194 -15.57 -2.66 -2.72
C PHE A 194 -16.99 -3.21 -2.94
N SER A 195 -17.47 -3.23 -4.17
CA SER A 195 -18.82 -3.72 -4.46
C SER A 195 -18.88 -5.25 -4.42
N LYS A 196 -20.08 -5.78 -4.12
CA LYS A 196 -20.32 -7.23 -4.17
C LYS A 196 -20.12 -7.80 -5.57
N GLN A 197 -20.35 -7.01 -6.62
CA GLN A 197 -20.08 -7.41 -8.00
C GLN A 197 -18.57 -7.58 -8.26
N PHE A 198 -17.74 -6.67 -7.74
CA PHE A 198 -16.29 -6.80 -7.83
C PHE A 198 -15.81 -8.03 -7.05
N GLN A 199 -16.28 -8.24 -5.82
CA GLN A 199 -15.98 -9.46 -5.05
C GLN A 199 -16.38 -10.73 -5.83
N ASN A 200 -17.62 -10.79 -6.34
CA ASN A 200 -18.12 -11.94 -7.10
C ASN A 200 -17.28 -12.25 -8.34
N LEU A 201 -16.67 -11.23 -8.97
CA LEU A 201 -15.74 -11.45 -10.08
C LEU A 201 -14.56 -12.31 -9.61
N TYR A 202 -13.90 -11.94 -8.52
CA TYR A 202 -12.74 -12.69 -7.99
C TYR A 202 -13.15 -14.06 -7.46
N GLU A 203 -14.29 -14.16 -6.76
CA GLU A 203 -14.80 -15.43 -6.23
C GLU A 203 -15.05 -16.48 -7.32
N ARG A 204 -15.32 -16.08 -8.57
CA ARG A 204 -15.52 -16.99 -9.72
C ARG A 204 -14.23 -17.43 -10.41
N HIS A 205 -13.10 -16.78 -10.12
CA HIS A 205 -11.80 -17.10 -10.71
C HIS A 205 -10.94 -17.88 -9.71
N TYR A 206 -10.10 -18.79 -10.20
CA TYR A 206 -9.10 -19.47 -9.36
C TYR A 206 -8.00 -18.47 -8.97
N PHE A 207 -7.46 -17.74 -9.94
CA PHE A 207 -6.34 -16.85 -9.71
C PHE A 207 -6.66 -15.41 -10.07
N TYR A 208 -5.92 -14.47 -9.46
CA TYR A 208 -5.92 -13.09 -9.90
C TYR A 208 -4.51 -12.54 -10.01
N VAL A 209 -4.30 -11.67 -10.98
CA VAL A 209 -3.01 -11.01 -11.20
C VAL A 209 -2.88 -9.80 -10.27
N ALA A 210 -1.84 -9.80 -9.45
CA ALA A 210 -1.51 -8.78 -8.45
C ALA A 210 -0.20 -8.03 -8.78
N LEU A 211 0.13 -7.90 -10.06
CA LEU A 211 1.38 -7.28 -10.52
C LEU A 211 1.40 -5.76 -10.37
N GLU A 212 2.46 -5.26 -9.78
CA GLU A 212 2.70 -3.83 -9.61
C GLU A 212 3.16 -3.17 -10.91
N ASN A 213 2.92 -1.86 -11.02
CA ASN A 213 3.38 -1.07 -12.17
C ASN A 213 4.90 -0.78 -12.12
N SER A 214 5.52 -0.92 -10.95
CA SER A 214 6.97 -0.87 -10.76
C SER A 214 7.36 -1.94 -9.75
N ASP A 215 8.42 -2.69 -9.99
CA ASP A 215 8.87 -3.75 -9.08
C ASP A 215 9.92 -3.24 -8.10
N CYS A 216 9.45 -2.59 -7.04
CA CYS A 216 10.30 -1.93 -6.06
C CYS A 216 10.22 -2.62 -4.69
N GLU A 217 11.30 -2.50 -3.91
CA GLU A 217 11.31 -2.95 -2.51
C GLU A 217 10.20 -2.24 -1.72
N ASP A 218 9.47 -3.00 -0.90
CA ASP A 218 8.31 -2.57 -0.10
C ASP A 218 7.10 -1.99 -0.87
N TYR A 219 7.15 -1.90 -2.20
CA TYR A 219 6.04 -1.35 -2.99
C TYR A 219 5.00 -2.42 -3.31
N ILE A 220 4.16 -2.75 -2.33
CA ILE A 220 3.05 -3.71 -2.49
C ILE A 220 1.73 -2.99 -2.20
N SER A 221 0.85 -2.96 -3.20
CA SER A 221 -0.27 -2.02 -3.28
C SER A 221 -1.64 -2.67 -3.01
N GLU A 222 -2.71 -1.93 -3.33
CA GLU A 222 -4.07 -2.47 -3.37
C GLU A 222 -4.20 -3.69 -4.29
N LYS A 223 -3.35 -3.80 -5.33
CA LYS A 223 -3.35 -4.92 -6.29
C LYS A 223 -3.24 -6.27 -5.60
N TYR A 224 -2.52 -6.31 -4.48
CA TYR A 224 -2.43 -7.45 -3.60
C TYR A 224 -3.43 -7.33 -2.44
N PHE A 225 -3.25 -6.34 -1.55
CA PHE A 225 -3.93 -6.29 -0.25
C PHE A 225 -5.45 -6.09 -0.32
N SER A 226 -5.99 -5.47 -1.37
CA SER A 226 -7.44 -5.28 -1.47
C SER A 226 -8.21 -6.54 -1.89
N ARG A 227 -7.52 -7.63 -2.22
CA ARG A 227 -8.12 -8.84 -2.82
C ARG A 227 -7.75 -10.14 -2.11
N VAL A 228 -6.74 -10.15 -1.25
CA VAL A 228 -6.29 -11.34 -0.48
C VAL A 228 -7.36 -11.98 0.43
N HIS A 229 -8.46 -11.28 0.69
CA HIS A 229 -9.61 -11.81 1.44
C HIS A 229 -10.62 -12.57 0.57
N PHE A 230 -10.53 -12.46 -0.76
CA PHE A 230 -11.34 -13.25 -1.69
C PHE A 230 -10.80 -14.69 -1.77
N ASN A 231 -11.63 -15.65 -2.16
CA ASN A 231 -11.18 -17.04 -2.33
C ASN A 231 -10.46 -17.28 -3.66
N SER A 232 -9.61 -16.34 -4.08
CA SER A 232 -8.79 -16.44 -5.30
C SER A 232 -7.32 -16.23 -4.93
N VAL A 233 -6.42 -17.02 -5.51
CA VAL A 233 -5.00 -16.99 -5.16
C VAL A 233 -4.27 -15.91 -5.98
N PRO A 234 -3.52 -14.99 -5.35
CA PRO A 234 -2.74 -13.97 -6.05
C PRO A 234 -1.57 -14.58 -6.83
N ILE A 235 -1.43 -14.12 -8.08
CA ILE A 235 -0.22 -14.27 -8.88
C ILE A 235 0.56 -12.94 -8.81
N VAL A 236 1.78 -13.00 -8.28
CA VAL A 236 2.66 -11.85 -8.06
C VAL A 236 3.92 -11.92 -8.91
N GLY A 237 4.69 -10.84 -8.97
CA GLY A 237 5.88 -10.73 -9.82
C GLY A 237 7.04 -11.57 -9.28
N TYR A 238 7.66 -11.08 -8.21
CA TYR A 238 8.86 -11.70 -7.64
C TYR A 238 8.66 -12.15 -6.20
N ARG A 239 8.98 -13.41 -5.90
CA ARG A 239 8.81 -14.04 -4.58
C ARG A 239 9.46 -13.23 -3.46
N LYS A 240 10.69 -12.76 -3.69
CA LYS A 240 11.48 -12.00 -2.71
C LYS A 240 10.79 -10.73 -2.18
N ARG A 241 9.85 -10.16 -2.95
CA ARG A 241 9.10 -8.96 -2.54
C ARG A 241 8.00 -9.28 -1.52
N TYR A 242 7.46 -10.49 -1.58
CA TYR A 242 6.29 -10.88 -0.79
C TYR A 242 6.64 -11.83 0.35
N GLU A 243 7.67 -12.67 0.21
CA GLU A 243 7.97 -13.77 1.15
C GLU A 243 8.24 -13.33 2.60
N LYS A 244 8.73 -12.10 2.80
CA LYS A 244 8.98 -11.53 4.13
C LYS A 244 7.74 -10.94 4.77
N ILE A 245 6.76 -10.53 3.97
CA ILE A 245 5.60 -9.77 4.45
C ILE A 245 4.29 -10.55 4.35
N ALA A 246 4.23 -11.60 3.54
CA ALA A 246 3.04 -12.39 3.30
C ALA A 246 3.14 -13.77 3.95
N PRO A 247 2.02 -14.38 4.35
CA PRO A 247 2.02 -15.75 4.84
C PRO A 247 2.65 -16.68 3.81
N LYS A 248 3.41 -17.67 4.28
CA LYS A 248 3.94 -18.72 3.40
C LYS A 248 2.81 -19.41 2.66
N ASN A 249 3.06 -19.78 1.41
CA ASN A 249 2.07 -20.46 0.56
C ASN A 249 0.74 -19.70 0.41
N SER A 250 0.74 -18.36 0.40
CA SER A 250 -0.48 -17.55 0.18
C SER A 250 -0.53 -16.87 -1.19
N PHE A 251 0.49 -17.04 -2.01
CA PHE A 251 0.64 -16.44 -3.34
C PHE A 251 1.51 -17.32 -4.24
N ILE A 252 1.36 -17.13 -5.55
CA ILE A 252 2.18 -17.76 -6.59
C ILE A 252 3.05 -16.66 -7.20
N ALA A 253 4.37 -16.79 -7.19
CA ALA A 253 5.25 -15.82 -7.82
C ALA A 253 5.64 -16.29 -9.23
N MET A 254 5.63 -15.37 -10.18
CA MET A 254 5.94 -15.67 -11.58
C MET A 254 7.42 -16.03 -11.77
N ASP A 255 8.32 -15.44 -10.98
CA ASP A 255 9.76 -15.72 -10.99
C ASP A 255 10.16 -17.09 -10.42
N ASP A 256 9.21 -17.84 -9.83
CA ASP A 256 9.45 -19.24 -9.43
C ASP A 256 9.49 -20.19 -10.65
N PHE A 257 9.03 -19.72 -11.82
CA PHE A 257 8.85 -20.54 -13.02
C PHE A 257 9.81 -20.10 -14.11
N LYS A 258 10.42 -21.07 -14.80
CA LYS A 258 11.39 -20.81 -15.88
C LYS A 258 10.74 -20.12 -17.08
N SER A 259 9.45 -20.39 -17.34
CA SER A 259 8.72 -19.82 -18.46
C SER A 259 7.23 -19.57 -18.13
N PRO A 260 6.52 -18.76 -18.95
CA PRO A 260 5.07 -18.60 -18.82
C PRO A 260 4.31 -19.92 -19.00
N LYS A 261 4.87 -20.87 -19.77
CA LYS A 261 4.28 -22.20 -19.99
C LYS A 261 4.34 -23.02 -18.69
N ASP A 262 5.48 -23.04 -18.00
CA ASP A 262 5.64 -23.76 -16.74
C ASP A 262 4.68 -23.22 -15.66
N LEU A 263 4.50 -21.89 -15.60
CA LEU A 263 3.48 -21.30 -14.73
C LEU A 263 2.09 -21.79 -15.12
N ALA A 264 1.72 -21.74 -16.41
CA ALA A 264 0.41 -22.19 -16.85
C ALA A 264 0.13 -23.66 -16.51
N GLU A 265 1.12 -24.55 -16.72
CA GLU A 265 1.04 -25.98 -16.35
C GLU A 265 0.79 -26.16 -14.84
N TYR A 266 1.51 -25.41 -14.01
CA TYR A 266 1.29 -25.41 -12.56
C TYR A 266 -0.11 -24.91 -12.17
N LEU A 267 -0.61 -23.85 -12.82
CA LEU A 267 -1.97 -23.35 -12.57
C LEU A 267 -3.04 -24.37 -12.99
N TYR A 268 -2.85 -25.10 -14.10
CA TYR A 268 -3.73 -26.20 -14.49
C TYR A 268 -3.69 -27.37 -13.51
N PHE A 269 -2.50 -27.73 -13.01
CA PHE A 269 -2.35 -28.73 -11.96
C PHE A 269 -3.19 -28.37 -10.72
N LEU A 270 -3.11 -27.12 -10.23
CA LEU A 270 -3.90 -26.67 -9.08
C LEU A 270 -5.42 -26.66 -9.37
N ILE A 271 -5.85 -26.29 -10.57
CA ILE A 271 -7.27 -26.32 -10.94
C ILE A 271 -7.83 -27.75 -10.90
N ASN A 272 -7.04 -28.70 -11.39
CA ASN A 272 -7.41 -30.12 -11.43
C ASN A 272 -7.26 -30.79 -10.06
N ASN A 273 -6.33 -30.33 -9.22
CA ASN A 273 -6.09 -30.83 -7.88
C ASN A 273 -6.55 -29.84 -6.80
N LYS A 274 -7.84 -29.92 -6.45
CA LYS A 274 -8.50 -28.96 -5.56
C LYS A 274 -7.93 -28.98 -4.14
N GLU A 275 -7.40 -30.12 -3.69
CA GLU A 275 -6.77 -30.22 -2.37
C GLU A 275 -5.47 -29.42 -2.32
N GLU A 276 -4.63 -29.52 -3.36
CA GLU A 276 -3.44 -28.69 -3.51
C GLU A 276 -3.78 -27.20 -3.61
N TYR A 277 -4.82 -26.85 -4.38
CA TYR A 277 -5.30 -25.46 -4.44
C TYR A 277 -5.77 -24.94 -3.07
N LEU A 278 -6.44 -25.77 -2.27
CA LEU A 278 -6.92 -25.37 -0.94
C LEU A 278 -5.78 -25.10 0.05
N LYS A 279 -4.60 -25.70 -0.13
CA LYS A 279 -3.43 -25.43 0.71
C LYS A 279 -3.02 -23.96 0.67
N TYR A 280 -3.31 -23.25 -0.43
CA TYR A 280 -3.06 -21.80 -0.54
C TYR A 280 -3.89 -20.93 0.41
N PHE A 281 -4.88 -21.51 1.10
CA PHE A 281 -5.72 -20.81 2.08
C PHE A 281 -5.44 -21.24 3.53
N ASN A 282 -4.50 -22.16 3.77
CA ASN A 282 -4.23 -22.70 5.11
C ASN A 282 -3.82 -21.62 6.11
N TYR A 283 -3.11 -20.58 5.66
CA TYR A 283 -2.73 -19.44 6.48
C TYR A 283 -3.92 -18.78 7.21
N ARG A 284 -5.14 -18.89 6.67
CA ARG A 284 -6.35 -18.36 7.32
C ARG A 284 -6.70 -19.08 8.63
N LYS A 285 -6.34 -20.36 8.76
CA LYS A 285 -6.49 -21.15 10.00
C LYS A 285 -5.39 -20.87 11.01
N GLU A 286 -4.25 -20.35 10.57
CA GLU A 286 -3.09 -20.08 11.42
C GLU A 286 -3.17 -18.74 12.18
N GLY A 287 -4.32 -18.06 12.13
CA GLY A 287 -4.56 -16.81 12.85
C GLY A 287 -3.99 -15.56 12.19
N TRP A 288 -3.61 -15.63 10.90
CA TRP A 288 -3.22 -14.47 10.10
C TRP A 288 -4.39 -13.51 9.91
N LYS A 289 -4.11 -12.21 10.03
CA LYS A 289 -5.07 -11.12 9.87
C LYS A 289 -4.44 -10.00 9.04
N ILE A 290 -5.29 -9.13 8.50
CA ILE A 290 -4.85 -7.91 7.81
C ILE A 290 -5.11 -6.72 8.72
N TYR A 291 -4.08 -5.96 9.05
CA TYR A 291 -4.19 -4.72 9.82
C TYR A 291 -4.16 -3.51 8.88
N ASP A 292 -5.26 -2.76 8.82
CA ASP A 292 -5.47 -1.58 7.96
C ASP A 292 -5.91 -0.38 8.80
N ILE A 293 -4.95 0.21 9.53
CA ILE A 293 -5.18 1.40 10.37
C ILE A 293 -5.62 2.63 9.56
N ASP A 294 -5.22 2.71 8.30
CA ASP A 294 -5.44 3.88 7.46
C ASP A 294 -6.61 3.74 6.49
N ASN A 295 -7.41 2.68 6.63
CA ASN A 295 -8.61 2.41 5.83
C ASN A 295 -8.39 2.60 4.33
N ALA A 296 -7.70 1.68 3.67
CA ALA A 296 -7.43 1.75 2.22
C ALA A 296 -6.71 3.05 1.80
N MET A 297 -5.80 3.51 2.67
CA MET A 297 -5.08 4.79 2.58
C MET A 297 -5.98 6.05 2.63
N ASN A 298 -7.23 5.94 3.05
CA ASN A 298 -8.10 7.12 3.18
C ASN A 298 -7.76 7.99 4.40
N ASN A 299 -6.94 7.49 5.32
CA ASN A 299 -6.50 8.22 6.49
C ASN A 299 -4.97 8.23 6.65
N VAL A 300 -4.51 9.03 7.62
CA VAL A 300 -3.11 9.11 8.08
C VAL A 300 -3.02 8.78 9.58
N CYS A 301 -3.77 7.76 10.00
CA CYS A 301 -3.85 7.32 11.38
C CYS A 301 -2.57 6.65 11.86
N SER A 302 -1.81 5.99 10.98
CA SER A 302 -0.46 5.48 11.28
C SER A 302 0.51 6.60 11.68
N LEU A 303 0.48 7.73 10.95
CA LEU A 303 1.20 8.95 11.31
C LEU A 303 0.75 9.47 12.69
N CYS A 304 -0.56 9.61 12.91
CA CYS A 304 -1.05 10.11 14.19
C CYS A 304 -0.66 9.19 15.36
N LYS A 305 -0.75 7.87 15.18
CA LYS A 305 -0.27 6.88 16.13
C LYS A 305 1.18 7.16 16.53
N LYS A 306 2.09 7.27 15.54
CA LYS A 306 3.50 7.54 15.78
C LYS A 306 3.72 8.84 16.53
N LEU A 307 3.05 9.92 16.11
CA LEU A 307 3.19 11.25 16.74
C LEU A 307 2.69 11.26 18.19
N VAL A 308 1.59 10.56 18.48
CA VAL A 308 1.07 10.42 19.85
C VAL A 308 2.04 9.63 20.73
N GLU A 309 2.62 8.54 20.21
CA GLU A 309 3.65 7.75 20.92
C GLU A 309 4.91 8.60 21.20
N MET A 310 5.36 9.38 20.21
CA MET A 310 6.48 10.31 20.36
C MET A 310 6.17 11.43 21.36
N LYS A 311 4.94 11.95 21.39
CA LYS A 311 4.54 12.99 22.35
C LYS A 311 4.48 12.45 23.76
N LYS A 312 3.92 11.24 23.96
CA LYS A 312 3.84 10.57 25.27
C LYS A 312 5.23 10.24 25.84
N SER A 313 6.18 9.88 25.00
CA SER A 313 7.56 9.60 25.40
C SER A 313 8.45 10.86 25.52
N GLY A 314 7.92 12.05 25.24
CA GLY A 314 8.69 13.30 25.21
C GLY A 314 9.66 13.43 24.02
N GLN A 315 9.71 12.43 23.13
CA GLN A 315 10.57 12.43 21.94
C GLN A 315 10.16 13.49 20.93
N LEU A 316 8.86 13.81 20.81
CA LEU A 316 8.36 14.76 19.80
C LEU A 316 9.01 16.15 19.94
N GLN A 317 9.21 16.61 21.18
CA GLN A 317 9.84 17.92 21.46
C GLN A 317 11.37 17.90 21.31
N LYS A 318 11.98 16.72 21.47
CA LYS A 318 13.44 16.52 21.37
C LYS A 318 13.89 16.09 19.97
N PHE A 319 12.95 15.92 19.03
CA PHE A 319 13.25 15.36 17.73
C PHE A 319 13.96 16.40 16.84
N GLN A 320 15.28 16.26 16.70
CA GLN A 320 16.12 17.22 16.00
C GLN A 320 16.71 16.70 14.67
N ARG A 321 16.47 15.44 14.31
CA ARG A 321 17.03 14.89 13.07
C ARG A 321 16.55 15.70 11.86
N THR A 322 17.48 15.94 10.93
CA THR A 322 17.21 16.56 9.64
C THR A 322 17.82 15.69 8.56
N TYR A 323 17.02 15.29 7.58
CA TYR A 323 17.50 14.58 6.39
C TYR A 323 18.22 15.56 5.47
N TYR A 324 19.40 15.18 4.96
CA TYR A 324 20.09 15.97 3.94
C TYR A 324 19.24 16.04 2.68
N ASP A 325 18.74 14.90 2.19
CA ASP A 325 17.74 14.82 1.13
C ASP A 325 16.81 13.62 1.38
N ALA A 326 15.60 13.91 1.88
CA ALA A 326 14.64 12.86 2.23
C ALA A 326 14.13 12.07 1.02
N ARG A 327 14.16 12.66 -0.20
CA ARG A 327 13.77 11.91 -1.40
C ARG A 327 14.85 10.93 -1.78
N GLU A 328 16.10 11.38 -1.86
CA GLU A 328 17.21 10.51 -2.26
C GLU A 328 17.38 9.35 -1.28
N ASP A 329 17.27 9.60 0.03
CA ASP A 329 17.28 8.56 1.04
C ASP A 329 16.14 7.54 0.81
N PHE A 330 14.91 8.01 0.60
CA PHE A 330 13.78 7.15 0.26
C PHE A 330 14.02 6.31 -1.01
N LEU A 331 14.57 6.91 -2.07
CA LEU A 331 14.86 6.22 -3.33
C LEU A 331 15.95 5.16 -3.15
N SER A 332 16.94 5.42 -2.30
CA SER A 332 17.99 4.45 -1.97
C SER A 332 17.45 3.20 -1.27
N TRP A 333 16.36 3.33 -0.50
CA TRP A 333 15.71 2.22 0.22
C TRP A 333 14.76 1.40 -0.63
N THR A 334 14.26 1.97 -1.73
CA THR A 334 13.15 1.40 -2.50
C THR A 334 13.60 0.96 -3.88
N GLN A 335 14.75 0.27 -3.93
CA GLN A 335 15.37 -0.14 -5.19
C GLN A 335 14.40 -0.94 -6.06
N CYS A 336 14.18 -0.41 -7.26
CA CYS A 336 13.34 -1.00 -8.27
C CYS A 336 14.18 -1.87 -9.19
N LYS A 337 13.63 -3.00 -9.65
CA LYS A 337 14.22 -3.70 -10.78
C LYS A 337 14.15 -2.78 -12.00
N GLU A 338 15.27 -2.57 -12.67
CA GLU A 338 15.32 -1.78 -13.88
C GLU A 338 14.43 -2.42 -14.95
N ASN A 339 13.74 -1.57 -15.72
CA ASN A 339 12.71 -1.92 -16.71
C ASN A 339 12.92 -3.29 -17.34
N GLY A 340 12.07 -4.25 -17.01
CA GLY A 340 12.29 -5.61 -17.49
C GLY A 340 11.15 -6.56 -17.19
N ARG A 341 10.85 -7.37 -18.19
CA ARG A 341 10.00 -8.55 -18.09
C ARG A 341 10.55 -9.53 -17.06
N ILE A 342 9.67 -10.34 -16.48
CA ILE A 342 10.05 -11.46 -15.62
C ILE A 342 10.70 -12.55 -16.48
N TRP A 343 10.08 -12.88 -17.61
CA TRP A 343 10.61 -13.86 -18.55
C TRP A 343 11.26 -13.18 -19.75
N LYS A 344 12.39 -13.72 -20.21
CA LYS A 344 12.97 -13.37 -21.50
C LYS A 344 12.32 -14.27 -22.56
N GLU A 345 12.09 -13.72 -23.75
CA GLU A 345 11.58 -14.47 -24.92
C GLU A 345 12.56 -15.53 -25.39
#